data_AF-A0A7X2MSD5-F1
#
_entry.id   AF-A0A7X2MSD5-F1
#
_cell.length_a   1.000
_cell.length_b   1.000
_cell.length_c   1.000
_cell.angle_alpha   90.00
_cell.angle_beta   90.00
_cell.angle_gamma   90.00
#
_symmetry.space_group_name_H-M   'P 1'
#
loop_
_entity.id
_entity.type
_entity.pdbx_description
1 polymer ?
#
loop_
_entity_poly.entity_id
_entity_poly.type
_entity_poly.pdbx_seq_one_letter_code
_entity_poly.pdbx_strand_id
1 'polypeptide(L)'
;MMQEQQKSHSDLAPEASHQNVLVAAANPLINAIPQIRHSVSHEDPAQLRQQLIDQIRRFELSCQQSGLGYEVIIGARYCLCTALDEAAALTPWGSRGVWTSNGLLVTFHNETWGGEKFFQLLAKLSQNPRRHILMLELIYFCLLLGFEGRYRVLDNG
;
A
#
# COMPACT_ATOMS: atom_id res chain seq x y z
N MET A 1 15.23 -61.55 4.40
CA MET A 1 15.78 -60.57 3.45
C MET A 1 14.62 -59.66 3.08
N MET A 2 14.40 -58.62 3.90
CA MET A 2 14.91 -57.26 3.71
C MET A 2 14.14 -56.50 2.62
N GLN A 3 13.43 -55.45 3.09
CA GLN A 3 13.19 -54.15 2.44
C GLN A 3 12.25 -54.12 1.22
N GLU A 4 11.38 -53.13 1.01
CA GLU A 4 11.21 -51.82 1.65
C GLU A 4 9.79 -51.28 1.43
N GLN A 5 9.36 -50.45 2.37
CA GLN A 5 8.10 -49.72 2.37
C GLN A 5 8.09 -48.66 1.27
N GLN A 6 6.96 -48.49 0.58
CA GLN A 6 6.60 -47.20 -0.01
C GLN A 6 5.14 -46.86 0.33
N LYS A 7 4.93 -46.27 1.50
CA LYS A 7 3.71 -45.52 1.80
C LYS A 7 3.72 -44.27 0.93
N SER A 8 2.86 -44.22 -0.08
CA SER A 8 2.54 -42.99 -0.82
C SER A 8 1.75 -42.06 0.10
N HIS A 9 2.45 -41.22 0.87
CA HIS A 9 1.86 -40.06 1.53
C HIS A 9 2.00 -38.88 0.56
N SER A 10 1.01 -38.68 -0.29
CA SER A 10 0.86 -37.43 -1.05
C SER A 10 -0.43 -36.74 -0.62
N ASP A 11 -0.51 -36.42 0.67
CA ASP A 11 -1.38 -35.34 1.16
C ASP A 11 -0.58 -34.04 1.05
N LEU A 12 -0.33 -33.59 -0.17
CA LEU A 12 -0.08 -32.18 -0.40
C LEU A 12 -1.46 -31.56 -0.57
N ALA A 13 -2.02 -31.08 0.55
CA ALA A 13 -3.07 -30.08 0.49
C ALA A 13 -2.64 -29.02 -0.54
N PRO A 14 -3.54 -28.55 -1.42
CA PRO A 14 -3.17 -27.46 -2.32
C PRO A 14 -2.65 -26.34 -1.43
N GLU A 15 -1.42 -25.88 -1.67
CA GLU A 15 -0.97 -24.60 -1.14
C GLU A 15 -1.95 -23.58 -1.69
N ALA A 16 -3.03 -23.32 -0.94
CA ALA A 16 -3.85 -22.15 -1.15
C ALA A 16 -2.84 -21.01 -1.12
N SER A 17 -2.60 -20.38 -2.27
CA SER A 17 -1.85 -19.14 -2.29
C SER A 17 -2.57 -18.26 -1.28
N HIS A 18 -1.96 -18.04 -0.11
CA HIS A 18 -2.56 -17.25 0.95
C HIS A 18 -2.55 -15.82 0.45
N GLN A 19 -3.55 -15.49 -0.35
CA GLN A 19 -3.66 -14.21 -1.01
C GLN A 19 -4.00 -13.23 0.10
N ASN A 20 -3.06 -12.35 0.42
CA ASN A 20 -3.25 -11.35 1.44
C ASN A 20 -4.46 -10.48 1.08
N VAL A 21 -5.54 -10.64 1.84
CA VAL A 21 -6.83 -9.96 1.61
C VAL A 21 -6.72 -8.45 1.66
N LEU A 22 -5.78 -7.90 2.44
CA LEU A 22 -5.52 -6.46 2.52
C LEU A 22 -4.89 -5.96 1.21
N VAL A 23 -3.87 -6.67 0.72
CA VAL A 23 -3.23 -6.35 -0.57
C VAL A 23 -4.20 -6.55 -1.73
N ALA A 24 -4.99 -7.63 -1.72
CA ALA A 24 -6.00 -7.89 -2.74
C ALA A 24 -7.01 -6.74 -2.85
N ALA A 25 -7.50 -6.22 -1.71
CA ALA A 25 -8.39 -5.07 -1.67
C ALA A 25 -7.68 -3.77 -2.14
N ALA A 26 -6.38 -3.64 -1.88
CA ALA A 26 -5.59 -2.46 -2.24
C ALA A 26 -5.08 -2.46 -3.69
N ASN A 27 -5.19 -3.56 -4.43
CA ASN A 27 -4.66 -3.71 -5.78
C ASN A 27 -4.95 -2.54 -6.74
N PRO A 28 -6.18 -2.00 -6.83
CA PRO A 28 -6.45 -0.85 -7.70
C PRO A 28 -5.61 0.38 -7.35
N LEU A 29 -5.39 0.63 -6.06
CA LEU A 29 -4.61 1.75 -5.55
C LEU A 29 -3.10 1.52 -5.72
N ILE A 30 -2.63 0.30 -5.41
CA ILE A 30 -1.23 -0.10 -5.60
C ILE A 30 -0.82 0.03 -7.07
N ASN A 31 -1.66 -0.45 -8.00
CA ASN A 31 -1.39 -0.38 -9.43
C ASN A 31 -1.42 1.05 -9.98
N ALA A 32 -2.09 1.99 -9.30
CA ALA A 32 -2.10 3.40 -9.69
C ALA A 32 -0.75 4.09 -9.38
N ILE A 33 0.00 3.65 -8.36
CA ILE A 33 1.28 4.26 -7.96
C ILE A 33 2.27 4.37 -9.14
N PRO A 34 2.65 3.29 -9.83
CA PRO A 34 3.59 3.38 -10.95
C PRO A 34 2.99 4.09 -12.17
N GLN A 35 1.67 4.02 -12.39
CA GLN A 35 1.01 4.71 -13.50
C GLN A 35 1.10 6.24 -13.32
N ILE A 36 0.84 6.71 -12.10
CA ILE A 36 0.94 8.13 -11.75
C ILE A 36 2.40 8.58 -11.86
N ARG A 37 3.35 7.84 -11.26
CA ARG A 37 4.75 8.27 -11.22
C ARG A 37 5.37 8.43 -12.61
N HIS A 38 5.02 7.54 -13.55
CA HIS A 38 5.53 7.61 -14.91
C HIS A 38 4.70 8.52 -15.83
N SER A 39 3.67 9.18 -15.32
CA SER A 39 2.86 10.12 -16.09
C SER A 39 3.51 11.49 -16.14
N VAL A 40 4.08 11.85 -17.30
CA VAL A 40 4.69 13.17 -17.53
C VAL A 40 3.66 14.31 -17.62
N SER A 41 2.41 13.98 -17.95
CA SER A 41 1.29 14.92 -18.08
C SER A 41 -0.02 14.23 -17.76
N HIS A 42 -0.94 14.92 -17.10
CA HIS A 42 -2.29 14.43 -16.84
C HIS A 42 -3.30 15.52 -17.20
N GLU A 43 -4.31 15.17 -18.01
CA GLU A 43 -5.30 16.13 -18.52
C GLU A 43 -6.14 16.74 -17.39
N ASP A 44 -6.58 15.91 -16.44
CA ASP A 44 -7.34 16.36 -15.27
C ASP A 44 -6.85 15.74 -13.94
N PRO A 45 -5.85 16.36 -13.28
CA PRO A 45 -5.37 15.92 -11.98
C PRO A 45 -6.44 15.95 -10.87
N ALA A 46 -7.44 16.83 -10.99
CA ALA A 46 -8.51 16.93 -9.99
C ALA A 46 -9.48 15.75 -10.10
N GLN A 47 -9.80 15.31 -11.32
CA GLN A 47 -10.60 14.11 -11.55
C GLN A 47 -9.88 12.85 -11.08
N LEU A 48 -8.58 12.70 -11.39
CA LEU A 48 -7.77 11.58 -10.88
C LEU A 48 -7.81 11.51 -9.35
N ARG A 49 -7.67 12.66 -8.69
CA ARG A 49 -7.77 12.75 -7.23
C ARG A 49 -9.12 12.24 -6.72
N GLN A 50 -10.22 12.68 -7.33
CA GLN A 50 -11.56 12.22 -6.93
C GLN A 50 -11.73 10.71 -7.14
N GLN A 51 -11.24 10.18 -8.27
CA GLN A 51 -11.25 8.74 -8.50
C GLN A 51 -10.48 7.98 -7.41
N LEU A 52 -9.32 8.47 -6.98
CA LEU A 52 -8.53 7.85 -5.92
C LEU A 52 -9.22 7.94 -4.55
N ILE A 53 -9.90 9.05 -4.24
CA ILE A 53 -10.72 9.18 -3.03
C ILE A 53 -11.81 8.09 -3.01
N ASP A 54 -12.50 7.90 -4.14
CA ASP A 54 -13.54 6.87 -4.23
C ASP A 54 -12.96 5.45 -4.15
N GLN A 55 -11.77 5.21 -4.71
CA GLN A 55 -11.08 3.92 -4.58
C GLN A 55 -10.63 3.65 -3.14
N ILE A 56 -10.15 4.66 -2.40
CA ILE A 56 -9.83 4.52 -0.98
C ILE A 56 -11.08 4.13 -0.18
N ARG A 57 -12.23 4.78 -0.42
CA ARG A 57 -13.49 4.42 0.26
C ARG A 57 -13.92 2.99 -0.05
N ARG A 58 -13.77 2.55 -1.31
CA ARG A 58 -14.07 1.16 -1.71
C ARG A 58 -13.12 0.16 -1.04
N PHE A 59 -11.84 0.50 -0.96
CA PHE A 59 -10.84 -0.29 -0.24
C PHE A 59 -11.23 -0.48 1.23
N GLU A 60 -11.61 0.59 1.93
CA GLU A 60 -12.04 0.50 3.33
C GLU A 60 -13.26 -0.41 3.49
N LEU A 61 -14.28 -0.23 2.65
CA LEU A 61 -15.49 -1.05 2.67
C LEU A 61 -15.16 -2.54 2.43
N SER A 62 -14.30 -2.83 1.44
CA SER A 62 -13.87 -4.20 1.14
C SER A 62 -13.13 -4.83 2.32
N CYS A 63 -12.28 -4.07 3.00
CA CYS A 63 -11.57 -4.54 4.18
C CYS A 63 -12.51 -4.81 5.36
N GLN A 64 -13.49 -3.92 5.59
CA GLN A 64 -14.53 -4.10 6.61
C GLN A 64 -15.36 -5.36 6.37
N GLN A 65 -15.80 -5.57 5.13
CA GLN A 65 -16.56 -6.76 4.72
C GLN A 65 -15.74 -8.05 4.87
N SER A 66 -14.42 -7.96 4.73
CA SER A 66 -13.49 -9.08 4.96
C SER A 66 -13.14 -9.30 6.44
N GLY A 67 -13.73 -8.54 7.36
CA GLY A 67 -13.52 -8.68 8.80
C GLY A 67 -12.17 -8.16 9.31
N LEU A 68 -11.48 -7.31 8.54
CA LEU A 68 -10.20 -6.75 8.98
C LEU A 68 -10.41 -5.74 10.12
N GLY A 69 -9.52 -5.79 11.11
CA GLY A 69 -9.58 -4.89 12.27
C GLY A 69 -9.38 -3.43 11.88
N TYR A 70 -10.11 -2.53 12.55
CA TYR A 70 -10.09 -1.08 12.27
C TYR A 70 -8.67 -0.49 12.20
N GLU A 71 -7.79 -0.86 13.14
CA GLU A 71 -6.40 -0.37 13.14
C GLU A 71 -5.61 -0.76 11.89
N VAL A 72 -5.86 -1.96 11.34
CA VAL A 72 -5.24 -2.43 10.09
C VAL A 72 -5.73 -1.58 8.91
N ILE A 73 -7.04 -1.32 8.85
CA ILE A 73 -7.66 -0.53 7.78
C ILE A 73 -7.12 0.90 7.78
N ILE A 74 -7.08 1.55 8.95
CA ILE A 74 -6.59 2.92 9.09
C ILE A 74 -5.09 3.01 8.79
N GLY A 75 -4.29 2.05 9.26
CA GLY A 75 -2.86 1.99 8.94
C GLY A 75 -2.61 1.80 7.44
N ALA A 76 -3.36 0.90 6.81
CA ALA A 76 -3.26 0.65 5.38
C ALA A 76 -3.67 1.87 4.54
N ARG A 77 -4.79 2.51 4.90
CA ARG A 77 -5.24 3.76 4.26
C ARG A 77 -4.18 4.84 4.38
N TYR A 78 -3.55 4.99 5.55
CA TYR A 78 -2.46 5.94 5.75
C TYR A 78 -1.30 5.68 4.78
N CYS A 79 -0.84 4.42 4.71
CA CYS A 79 0.26 4.01 3.83
C CYS A 79 -0.07 4.25 2.34
N LEU A 80 -1.29 3.91 1.91
CA LEU A 80 -1.74 4.09 0.53
C LEU A 80 -1.86 5.58 0.15
N CYS A 81 -2.49 6.39 1.01
CA CYS A 81 -2.60 7.83 0.80
C CYS A 81 -1.20 8.47 0.69
N THR A 82 -0.29 8.11 1.60
CA THR A 82 1.08 8.65 1.60
C THR A 82 1.83 8.29 0.32
N ALA A 83 1.75 7.02 -0.12
CA ALA A 83 2.46 6.56 -1.31
C ALA A 83 1.90 7.15 -2.62
N LEU A 84 0.58 7.25 -2.73
CA LEU A 84 -0.08 7.88 -3.89
C LEU A 84 0.19 9.39 -3.95
N ASP A 85 0.17 10.07 -2.81
CA ASP A 85 0.50 11.50 -2.75
C ASP A 85 1.93 11.78 -3.18
N GLU A 86 2.88 10.96 -2.73
CA GLU A 86 4.27 11.09 -3.17
C GLU A 86 4.42 10.81 -4.68
N ALA A 87 3.78 9.75 -5.18
CA ALA A 87 3.80 9.43 -6.61
C ALA A 87 3.33 10.60 -7.46
N ALA A 88 2.23 11.27 -7.07
CA ALA A 88 1.73 12.45 -7.77
C ALA A 88 2.63 13.66 -7.59
N ALA A 89 3.10 13.94 -6.36
CA ALA A 89 3.94 15.11 -6.06
C ALA A 89 5.28 15.11 -6.82
N LEU A 90 5.78 13.93 -7.19
CA LEU A 90 7.01 13.77 -7.98
C LEU A 90 6.82 13.97 -9.50
N THR A 91 5.58 14.19 -9.96
CA THR A 91 5.31 14.48 -11.38
C THR A 91 5.39 15.98 -11.70
N PRO A 92 5.62 16.37 -12.97
CA PRO A 92 5.58 17.77 -13.39
C PRO A 92 4.24 18.47 -13.13
N TRP A 93 3.13 17.73 -13.19
CA TRP A 93 1.78 18.27 -13.03
C TRP A 93 1.31 18.27 -11.56
N GLY A 94 1.76 17.32 -10.74
CA GLY A 94 1.36 17.25 -9.34
C GLY A 94 2.05 18.29 -8.46
N SER A 95 3.31 18.62 -8.76
CA SER A 95 4.09 19.62 -7.99
C SER A 95 3.57 21.06 -8.14
N ARG A 96 2.81 21.36 -9.19
CA ARG A 96 2.37 22.74 -9.54
C ARG A 96 0.86 22.95 -9.41
N GLY A 97 0.12 22.00 -8.82
CA GLY A 97 -1.34 21.96 -8.95
C GLY A 97 -2.11 21.63 -7.68
N VAL A 98 -3.32 21.08 -7.88
CA VAL A 98 -4.30 20.75 -6.84
C VAL A 98 -3.75 19.80 -5.77
N TRP A 99 -2.75 18.99 -6.12
CA TRP A 99 -2.23 17.93 -5.25
C TRP A 99 -1.47 18.46 -4.03
N THR A 100 -0.76 19.58 -4.16
CA THR A 100 0.17 20.08 -3.13
C THR A 100 -0.51 20.49 -1.83
N SER A 101 -1.78 20.94 -1.88
CA SER A 101 -2.56 21.38 -0.71
C SER A 101 -3.76 20.49 -0.38
N ASN A 102 -4.15 19.58 -1.27
CA ASN A 102 -5.36 18.76 -1.12
C ASN A 102 -5.10 17.27 -1.29
N GLY A 103 -3.88 16.78 -1.08
CA GLY A 103 -3.55 15.34 -1.18
C GLY A 103 -4.52 14.40 -0.43
N LEU A 104 -4.44 13.12 -0.76
CA LEU A 104 -5.26 12.08 -0.13
C LEU A 104 -4.99 12.01 1.38
N LEU A 105 -3.74 12.19 1.81
CA LEU A 105 -3.37 12.16 3.22
C LEU A 105 -4.03 13.30 4.01
N VAL A 106 -4.08 14.50 3.46
CA VAL A 106 -4.82 15.63 4.06
C VAL A 106 -6.31 15.28 4.13
N THR A 107 -6.86 14.71 3.06
CA THR A 107 -8.28 14.38 2.94
C THR A 107 -8.75 13.34 3.97
N PHE A 108 -7.94 12.31 4.22
CA PHE A 108 -8.34 11.17 5.07
C PHE A 108 -7.73 11.18 6.48
N HIS A 109 -6.62 11.88 6.68
CA HIS A 109 -5.87 11.88 7.93
C HIS A 109 -5.56 13.29 8.46
N ASN A 110 -5.93 14.34 7.74
CA ASN A 110 -5.65 15.73 8.10
C ASN A 110 -4.14 15.98 8.33
N GLU A 111 -3.30 15.32 7.52
CA GLU A 111 -1.84 15.42 7.57
C GLU A 111 -1.27 15.75 6.19
N THR A 112 -0.25 16.62 6.15
CA THR A 112 0.39 17.07 4.89
C THR A 112 1.68 16.34 4.57
N TRP A 113 2.26 15.61 5.52
CA TRP A 113 3.49 14.85 5.33
C TRP A 113 3.46 13.54 6.11
N GLY A 114 3.46 12.41 5.40
CA GLY A 114 3.38 11.08 6.00
C GLY A 114 4.64 10.24 5.91
N GLY A 115 5.69 10.73 5.23
CA GLY A 115 6.92 9.98 4.96
C GLY A 115 7.58 9.41 6.21
N GLU A 116 7.71 10.21 7.28
CA GLU A 116 8.29 9.75 8.54
C GLU A 116 7.40 8.74 9.27
N LYS A 117 6.12 9.04 9.43
CA LYS A 117 5.16 8.16 10.13
C LYS A 117 4.97 6.82 9.43
N PHE A 118 5.06 6.78 8.10
CA PHE A 118 5.09 5.53 7.34
C PHE A 118 6.20 4.59 7.84
N PHE A 119 7.42 5.10 7.98
CA PHE A 119 8.56 4.29 8.45
C PHE A 119 8.51 4.02 9.96
N GLN A 120 7.95 4.92 10.77
CA GLN A 120 7.67 4.63 12.19
C GLN A 120 6.67 3.49 12.34
N LEU A 121 5.63 3.46 11.50
CA LEU A 121 4.67 2.36 11.45
C LEU A 121 5.35 1.05 11.01
N LEU A 122 6.15 1.08 9.94
CA LEU A 122 6.94 -0.08 9.51
C LEU A 122 7.82 -0.62 10.65
N ALA A 123 8.57 0.26 11.33
CA ALA A 123 9.44 -0.13 12.44
C ALA A 123 8.64 -0.77 13.59
N LYS A 124 7.49 -0.20 13.95
CA LYS A 124 6.60 -0.74 15.00
C LYS A 124 6.07 -2.13 14.62
N LEU A 125 5.53 -2.28 13.41
CA LEU A 125 4.94 -3.54 12.95
C LEU A 125 5.98 -4.65 12.80
N SER A 126 7.21 -4.29 12.43
CA SER A 126 8.34 -5.22 12.27
C SER A 126 8.77 -5.86 13.59
N GLN A 127 8.36 -5.33 14.75
CA GLN A 127 8.63 -5.96 16.06
C GLN A 127 7.86 -7.28 16.24
N ASN A 128 6.75 -7.48 15.51
CA ASN A 128 5.99 -8.73 15.54
C ASN A 128 5.47 -9.10 14.14
N PRO A 129 6.34 -9.54 13.23
CA PRO A 129 6.03 -9.63 11.80
C PRO A 129 4.98 -10.69 11.50
N ARG A 130 4.96 -11.80 12.23
CA ARG A 130 3.92 -12.83 12.07
C ARG A 130 2.52 -12.29 12.36
N ARG A 131 2.39 -11.43 13.38
CA ARG A 131 1.11 -10.79 13.73
C ARG A 131 0.70 -9.73 12.71
N HIS A 132 1.66 -9.07 12.08
CA HIS A 132 1.42 -7.90 11.22
C HIS A 132 1.69 -8.16 9.74
N ILE A 133 1.75 -9.44 9.32
CA ILE A 133 2.17 -9.84 7.98
C ILE A 133 1.36 -9.14 6.87
N LEU A 134 0.04 -8.99 7.07
CA LEU A 134 -0.82 -8.35 6.07
C LEU A 134 -0.40 -6.91 5.76
N MET A 135 -0.12 -6.14 6.82
CA MET A 135 0.34 -4.75 6.72
C MET A 135 1.76 -4.65 6.19
N LEU A 136 2.65 -5.54 6.62
CA LEU A 136 4.05 -5.53 6.18
C LEU A 136 4.16 -5.82 4.68
N GLU A 137 3.36 -6.73 4.15
CA GLU A 137 3.30 -6.97 2.70
C GLU A 137 2.75 -5.77 1.92
N LEU A 138 1.71 -5.09 2.44
CA LEU A 138 1.22 -3.85 1.82
C LEU A 138 2.31 -2.77 1.79
N ILE A 139 3.01 -2.56 2.90
CA ILE A 139 4.14 -1.62 2.99
C ILE A 139 5.24 -2.01 2.02
N TYR A 140 5.56 -3.31 1.93
CA TYR A 140 6.53 -3.83 0.97
C TYR A 140 6.15 -3.46 -0.47
N PHE A 141 4.89 -3.59 -0.88
CA PHE A 141 4.47 -3.18 -2.22
C PHE A 141 4.60 -1.68 -2.45
N CYS A 142 4.28 -0.83 -1.47
CA CYS A 142 4.53 0.61 -1.60
C CYS A 142 6.02 0.90 -1.84
N LEU A 143 6.92 0.27 -1.08
CA LEU A 143 8.37 0.43 -1.23
C LEU A 143 8.90 -0.12 -2.55
N LEU A 144 8.47 -1.32 -2.94
CA LEU A 144 8.83 -1.96 -4.21
C LEU A 144 8.41 -1.11 -5.41
N LEU A 145 7.25 -0.47 -5.29
CA LEU A 145 6.73 0.48 -6.26
C LEU A 145 7.28 1.88 -6.00
N GLY A 146 8.48 2.01 -5.41
CA GLY A 146 9.31 3.21 -5.32
C GLY A 146 8.80 4.33 -4.43
N PHE A 147 8.04 4.02 -3.39
CA PHE A 147 7.86 4.97 -2.29
C PHE A 147 9.19 5.15 -1.55
N GLU A 148 9.63 6.39 -1.40
CA GLU A 148 10.90 6.77 -0.75
C GLU A 148 10.65 7.44 0.60
N GLY A 149 9.58 8.23 0.72
CA GLY A 149 9.22 8.96 1.93
C GLY A 149 10.37 9.81 2.47
N ARG A 150 10.71 9.61 3.75
CA ARG A 150 11.77 10.38 4.42
C ARG A 150 13.16 10.19 3.82
N TYR A 151 13.41 9.06 3.13
CA TYR A 151 14.73 8.72 2.62
C TYR A 151 15.10 9.51 1.36
N ARG A 152 14.10 10.09 0.66
CA ARG A 152 14.32 10.90 -0.56
C ARG A 152 15.24 12.11 -0.38
N VAL A 153 15.28 12.69 0.83
CA VAL A 153 16.09 13.87 1.14
C VAL A 153 17.42 13.54 1.80
N LEU A 154 17.74 12.25 1.95
CA LEU A 154 18.97 11.76 2.53
C LEU A 154 19.92 11.30 1.43
N ASP A 155 21.19 11.67 1.54
CA ASP A 155 22.22 11.14 0.66
C ASP A 155 22.37 9.63 0.90
N ASN A 156 22.19 8.82 -0.17
CA ASN A 156 22.16 7.35 -0.11
C ASN A 156 21.07 6.79 0.83
N GLY A 157 19.90 7.43 0.86
CA GLY A 157 18.72 6.98 1.59
C GLY A 157 18.13 5.65 1.12
#